data_AF-A0AAW0KY22-F1
#
_entry.id   AF-A0AAW0KY22-F1
#
_cell.length_a   1.000
_cell.length_b   1.000
_cell.length_c   1.000
_cell.angle_alpha   90.00
_cell.angle_beta   90.00
_cell.angle_gamma   90.00
#
_symmetry.space_group_name_H-M   'P 1'
#
loop_
_entity.id
_entity.type
_entity.pdbx_description
1 polymer ?
#
loop_
_entity_poly.entity_id
_entity_poly.type
_entity_poly.pdbx_seq_one_letter_code
_entity_poly.pdbx_strand_id
1 'polypeptide(L)'
;MISSRVYYLPTIKSLKLSSAQQLLMPQIIWFQTFNYETTNAGIKLELYKRWGWSKDVALLAFKRRPHCMLLSEEKITEAMDFLVNKMGCPSAVIARNPIIILFNLEKRIIPRCLVIQSLLAEGLL
;
A
#
# COMPACT_ATOMS: atom_id res chain seq x y z
N MET A 1 -25.44 5.45 -25.20
CA MET A 1 -24.52 5.48 -24.04
C MET A 1 -25.04 4.51 -22.99
N ILE A 2 -24.51 3.29 -22.97
CA ILE A 2 -24.92 2.28 -21.99
C ILE A 2 -24.25 2.64 -20.67
N SER A 3 -25.07 2.85 -19.63
CA SER A 3 -24.62 3.24 -18.29
C SER A 3 -23.55 2.29 -17.79
N SER A 4 -22.40 2.85 -17.39
CA SER A 4 -21.23 2.13 -16.91
C SER A 4 -21.59 1.10 -15.82
N ARG A 5 -22.67 1.32 -15.04
CA ARG A 5 -23.20 0.44 -13.97
C ARG A 5 -23.35 -1.04 -14.34
N VAL A 6 -23.62 -1.38 -15.60
CA VAL A 6 -23.96 -2.76 -16.00
C VAL A 6 -22.74 -3.69 -15.96
N TYR A 7 -21.52 -3.17 -16.10
CA TYR A 7 -20.29 -3.98 -16.08
C TYR A 7 -19.68 -4.17 -14.68
N TYR A 8 -20.07 -3.38 -13.68
CA TYR A 8 -19.43 -3.41 -12.36
C TYR A 8 -19.94 -4.52 -11.44
N LEU A 9 -21.23 -4.85 -11.48
CA LEU A 9 -21.88 -5.71 -10.49
C LEU A 9 -21.49 -7.21 -10.56
N PRO A 10 -21.27 -7.83 -11.73
CA PRO A 10 -20.86 -9.23 -11.81
C PRO A 10 -19.44 -9.45 -11.26
N THR A 11 -18.52 -8.51 -11.50
CA THR A 11 -17.09 -8.59 -11.17
C THR A 11 -16.79 -8.24 -9.70
N ILE A 12 -17.61 -7.38 -9.10
CA ILE A 12 -17.54 -7.08 -7.67
C ILE A 12 -17.83 -8.33 -6.80
N LYS A 13 -18.73 -9.21 -7.28
CA LYS A 13 -19.09 -10.45 -6.58
C LYS A 13 -17.95 -11.48 -6.58
N SER A 14 -17.10 -11.53 -7.60
CA SER A 14 -15.97 -12.47 -7.65
C SER A 14 -14.81 -12.09 -6.71
N LEU A 15 -14.63 -10.80 -6.41
CA LEU A 15 -13.56 -10.29 -5.55
C LEU A 15 -13.91 -10.20 -4.05
N LYS A 16 -15.14 -10.59 -3.66
CA LYS A 16 -15.64 -10.54 -2.27
C LYS A 16 -15.37 -9.18 -1.58
N LEU A 17 -15.53 -8.08 -2.31
CA LEU A 17 -15.41 -6.72 -1.76
C LEU A 17 -16.74 -6.31 -1.13
N SER A 18 -16.70 -5.79 0.09
CA SER A 18 -17.93 -5.34 0.79
C SER A 18 -18.51 -4.08 0.15
N SER A 19 -19.82 -3.88 0.29
CA SER A 19 -20.54 -2.73 -0.28
C SER A 19 -19.94 -1.39 0.18
N ALA A 20 -19.43 -1.32 1.41
CA ALA A 20 -18.80 -0.12 1.96
C ALA A 20 -17.45 0.22 1.27
N GLN A 21 -16.68 -0.78 0.84
CA GLN A 21 -15.40 -0.56 0.16
C GLN A 21 -15.59 -0.03 -1.27
N GLN A 22 -16.72 -0.36 -1.91
CA GLN A 22 -17.06 0.09 -3.26
C GLN A 22 -17.49 1.56 -3.29
N LEU A 23 -18.17 2.03 -2.23
CA LEU A 23 -18.64 3.41 -2.10
C LEU A 23 -17.52 4.41 -1.72
N LEU A 24 -16.38 3.94 -1.20
CA LEU A 24 -15.28 4.79 -0.72
C LEU A 24 -14.19 5.06 -1.78
N MET A 25 -14.22 4.40 -2.95
CA MET A 25 -13.24 4.64 -4.01
C MET A 25 -13.79 5.61 -5.05
N PRO A 26 -13.13 6.74 -5.34
CA PRO A 26 -13.47 7.58 -6.48
C PRO A 26 -13.40 6.76 -7.77
N GLN A 27 -14.34 6.98 -8.71
CA GLN A 27 -14.46 6.25 -9.98
C GLN A 27 -13.13 6.23 -10.78
N ILE A 28 -12.37 7.33 -10.73
CA ILE A 28 -11.06 7.46 -11.39
C ILE A 28 -10.03 6.54 -10.76
N ILE A 29 -9.98 6.51 -9.42
CA ILE A 29 -9.08 5.63 -8.68
C ILE A 29 -9.46 4.18 -8.94
N TRP A 30 -10.76 3.84 -8.97
CA TRP A 30 -11.22 2.49 -9.26
C TRP A 30 -10.83 2.04 -10.68
N PHE A 31 -11.00 2.89 -11.70
CA PHE A 31 -10.60 2.59 -13.07
C PHE A 31 -9.08 2.42 -13.21
N GLN A 32 -8.30 3.28 -12.57
CA GLN A 32 -6.85 3.18 -12.52
C GLN A 32 -6.40 1.92 -11.76
N THR A 33 -6.95 1.64 -10.58
CA THR A 33 -6.62 0.43 -9.81
C THR A 33 -7.06 -0.82 -10.54
N PHE A 34 -8.22 -0.87 -11.19
CA PHE A 34 -8.71 -2.04 -11.91
C PHE A 34 -7.89 -2.34 -13.19
N ASN A 35 -7.52 -1.30 -13.95
CA ASN A 35 -6.68 -1.47 -15.14
C ASN A 35 -5.19 -1.75 -14.77
N TYR A 36 -4.76 -1.30 -13.59
CA TYR A 36 -3.44 -1.58 -13.00
C TYR A 36 -3.35 -2.95 -12.32
N GLU A 37 -4.44 -3.41 -11.69
CA GLU A 37 -4.59 -4.69 -10.98
C GLU A 37 -4.32 -5.89 -11.89
N THR A 38 -4.56 -5.77 -13.19
CA THR A 38 -4.43 -6.89 -14.13
C THR A 38 -3.04 -7.04 -14.74
N THR A 39 -2.27 -5.96 -14.94
CA THR A 39 -0.94 -6.02 -15.58
C THR A 39 0.24 -5.83 -14.63
N ASN A 40 0.10 -5.05 -13.55
CA ASN A 40 1.23 -4.71 -12.66
C ASN A 40 1.12 -5.28 -11.24
N ALA A 41 -0.01 -5.84 -10.84
CA ALA A 41 -0.16 -6.44 -9.49
C ALA A 41 0.84 -7.58 -9.25
N GLY A 42 1.14 -8.39 -10.28
CA GLY A 42 2.15 -9.45 -10.19
C GLY A 42 3.55 -8.92 -9.89
N ILE A 43 3.97 -7.86 -10.59
CA ILE A 43 5.27 -7.21 -10.39
C ILE A 43 5.35 -6.59 -8.99
N LYS A 44 4.28 -5.93 -8.54
CA LYS A 44 4.22 -5.38 -7.18
C LYS A 44 4.25 -6.45 -6.11
N LEU A 45 3.54 -7.56 -6.29
CA LEU A 45 3.60 -8.69 -5.36
C LEU A 45 5.02 -9.22 -5.23
N GLU A 46 5.74 -9.42 -6.34
CA GLU A 46 7.14 -9.85 -6.31
C GLU A 46 8.04 -8.79 -5.65
N LEU A 47 7.80 -7.49 -5.87
CA LEU A 47 8.53 -6.42 -5.18
C LEU A 47 8.35 -6.48 -3.66
N TYR A 48 7.11 -6.57 -3.16
CA TYR A 48 6.87 -6.67 -1.71
C TYR A 48 7.35 -7.99 -1.11
N LYS A 49 7.39 -9.07 -1.90
CA LYS A 49 7.97 -10.35 -1.50
C LYS A 49 9.47 -10.24 -1.23
N ARG A 50 10.22 -9.42 -1.98
CA ARG A 50 11.64 -9.12 -1.69
C ARG A 50 11.83 -8.47 -0.32
N TRP A 51 10.80 -7.78 0.18
CA TRP A 51 10.78 -7.19 1.52
C TRP A 51 10.15 -8.11 2.59
N GLY A 52 10.00 -9.40 2.29
CA GLY A 52 9.54 -10.42 3.24
C GLY A 52 8.03 -10.53 3.39
N TRP A 53 7.23 -9.93 2.50
CA TRP A 53 5.77 -10.11 2.54
C TRP A 53 5.38 -11.41 1.87
N SER A 54 4.53 -12.20 2.51
CA SER A 54 3.85 -13.30 1.83
C SER A 54 2.79 -12.74 0.87
N LYS A 55 2.40 -13.54 -0.13
CA LYS A 55 1.36 -13.16 -1.09
C LYS A 55 0.06 -12.74 -0.39
N ASP A 56 -0.39 -13.50 0.61
CA ASP A 56 -1.63 -13.20 1.33
C ASP A 56 -1.54 -11.91 2.15
N VAL A 57 -0.38 -11.66 2.77
CA VAL A 57 -0.12 -10.42 3.51
C VAL A 57 -0.13 -9.22 2.58
N ALA A 58 0.52 -9.33 1.41
CA ALA A 58 0.52 -8.27 0.42
C ALA A 58 -0.89 -7.99 -0.13
N LEU A 59 -1.65 -9.04 -0.49
CA LEU A 59 -3.05 -8.89 -0.92
C LEU A 59 -3.92 -8.24 0.17
N LEU A 60 -3.71 -8.59 1.44
CA LEU A 60 -4.44 -7.96 2.55
C LEU A 60 -4.06 -6.48 2.71
N ALA A 61 -2.77 -6.14 2.58
CA ALA A 61 -2.30 -4.76 2.60
C ALA A 61 -2.93 -3.94 1.46
N PHE A 62 -2.99 -4.52 0.26
CA PHE A 62 -3.61 -3.90 -0.91
C PHE A 62 -5.10 -3.69 -0.72
N LYS A 63 -5.82 -4.68 -0.18
CA LYS A 63 -7.24 -4.56 0.16
C LYS A 63 -7.50 -3.45 1.19
N ARG A 64 -6.59 -3.26 2.14
CA ARG A 64 -6.68 -2.19 3.16
C ARG A 64 -6.39 -0.81 2.58
N ARG A 65 -5.41 -0.72 1.69
CA ARG A 65 -4.97 0.54 1.06
C ARG A 65 -4.60 0.28 -0.41
N PRO A 66 -5.56 0.34 -1.35
CA PRO A 66 -5.30 0.07 -2.76
C PRO A 66 -4.22 0.98 -3.37
N HIS A 67 -4.12 2.21 -2.89
CA HIS A 67 -3.14 3.21 -3.32
C HIS A 67 -1.67 2.77 -3.19
N CYS A 68 -1.32 1.79 -2.36
CA CYS A 68 0.07 1.31 -2.31
C CYS A 68 0.49 0.57 -3.58
N MET A 69 -0.48 0.02 -4.35
CA MET A 69 -0.23 -0.50 -5.69
C MET A 69 0.12 0.60 -6.69
N LEU A 70 -0.39 1.82 -6.50
CA LEU A 70 -0.19 2.94 -7.43
C LEU A 70 1.19 3.60 -7.30
N LEU A 71 1.99 3.24 -6.31
CA LEU A 71 3.32 3.80 -6.09
C LEU A 71 4.32 3.28 -7.14
N SER A 72 5.29 4.12 -7.53
CA SER A 72 6.41 3.66 -8.36
C SER A 72 7.26 2.62 -7.60
N GLU A 73 7.97 1.75 -8.33
CA GLU A 73 8.85 0.75 -7.71
C GLU A 73 9.98 1.42 -6.92
N GLU A 74 10.54 2.49 -7.47
CA GLU A 74 11.53 3.35 -6.83
C GLU A 74 11.01 3.87 -5.49
N LYS A 75 9.81 4.48 -5.47
CA LYS A 75 9.22 5.02 -4.26
C LYS A 75 9.00 3.97 -3.17
N ILE A 76 8.56 2.77 -3.55
CA ILE A 76 8.39 1.66 -2.60
C ILE A 76 9.75 1.22 -2.06
N THR A 77 10.73 1.06 -2.94
CA THR A 77 12.08 0.58 -2.60
C THR A 77 12.78 1.55 -1.66
N GLU A 78 12.77 2.84 -1.96
CA GLU A 78 13.35 3.89 -1.10
C GLU A 78 12.68 3.93 0.29
N ALA A 79 11.35 3.89 0.32
CA ALA A 79 10.62 3.94 1.58
C ALA A 79 10.86 2.69 2.44
N MET A 80 10.90 1.51 1.82
CA MET A 80 11.18 0.25 2.52
C MET A 80 12.63 0.15 2.96
N ASP A 81 13.60 0.58 2.15
CA ASP A 81 15.01 0.63 2.54
C ASP A 81 15.22 1.51 3.76
N PHE A 82 14.66 2.73 3.74
CA PHE A 82 14.73 3.62 4.88
C PHE A 82 14.06 3.02 6.13
N LEU A 83 12.82 2.54 6.02
CA LEU A 83 12.07 2.05 7.18
C LEU A 83 12.62 0.73 7.73
N VAL A 84 12.95 -0.22 6.87
CA VAL A 84 13.37 -1.56 7.29
C VAL A 84 14.86 -1.59 7.61
N ASN A 85 15.70 -1.12 6.68
CA ASN A 85 17.15 -1.26 6.82
C ASN A 85 17.75 -0.16 7.70
N LYS A 86 17.34 1.10 7.51
CA LYS A 86 17.91 2.23 8.27
C LYS A 86 17.27 2.42 9.65
N MET A 87 15.94 2.27 9.73
CA MET A 87 15.20 2.46 10.98
C MET A 87 14.96 1.17 11.77
N GLY A 88 15.28 0.00 11.20
CA GLY A 88 15.06 -1.30 11.85
C GLY A 88 13.59 -1.67 12.04
N CYS A 89 12.66 -1.01 11.34
CA CYS A 89 11.23 -1.29 11.49
C CYS A 89 10.89 -2.64 10.84
N PRO A 90 10.24 -3.58 11.57
CA PRO A 90 9.87 -4.85 10.99
C PRO A 90 8.92 -4.66 9.81
N SER A 91 9.27 -5.24 8.65
CA SER A 91 8.47 -5.16 7.43
C SER A 91 7.02 -5.63 7.63
N ALA A 92 6.78 -6.59 8.52
CA ALA A 92 5.44 -7.05 8.89
C ALA A 92 4.57 -5.96 9.56
N VAL A 93 5.17 -5.01 10.28
CA VAL A 93 4.46 -3.87 10.88
C VAL A 93 4.02 -2.91 9.78
N ILE A 94 4.87 -2.68 8.78
CA ILE A 94 4.55 -1.87 7.60
C ILE A 94 3.40 -2.50 6.82
N ALA A 95 3.39 -3.83 6.65
CA ALA A 95 2.31 -4.55 5.98
C ALA A 95 0.95 -4.40 6.66
N ARG A 96 0.92 -4.26 7.99
CA ARG A 96 -0.32 -4.01 8.74
C ARG A 96 -0.90 -2.63 8.43
N ASN A 97 -0.04 -1.64 8.20
CA ASN A 97 -0.44 -0.27 7.90
C ASN A 97 0.37 0.34 6.73
N PRO A 98 0.11 -0.09 5.49
CA PRO A 98 0.86 0.35 4.30
C PRO A 98 0.64 1.83 3.96
N ILE A 99 -0.19 2.56 4.69
CA ILE A 99 -0.33 4.01 4.49
C ILE A 99 0.99 4.77 4.71
N ILE A 100 1.90 4.22 5.53
CA ILE A 100 3.16 4.89 5.86
C ILE A 100 4.01 5.14 4.62
N ILE A 101 4.04 4.20 3.66
CA ILE A 101 4.84 4.32 2.42
C ILE A 101 4.21 5.28 1.39
N LEU A 102 2.94 5.66 1.55
CA LEU A 102 2.30 6.66 0.70
C LEU A 102 2.76 8.10 1.02
N PHE A 103 3.30 8.32 2.23
CA PHE A 103 3.76 9.65 2.59
C PHE A 103 5.07 10.03 1.89
N ASN A 104 5.30 11.33 1.73
CA ASN A 104 6.57 11.83 1.22
C ASN A 104 7.70 11.46 2.20
N LEU A 105 8.78 10.88 1.66
CA LEU A 105 9.87 10.32 2.45
C LEU A 105 10.61 11.44 3.19
N GLU A 106 11.12 12.41 2.44
CA GLU A 106 11.92 13.53 2.94
C GLU A 106 11.13 14.49 3.84
N LYS A 107 9.90 14.84 3.44
CA LYS A 107 9.11 15.87 4.12
C LYS A 107 8.36 15.35 5.35
N ARG A 108 8.13 14.04 5.46
CA ARG A 108 7.24 13.50 6.50
C ARG A 108 7.76 12.25 7.20
N ILE A 109 8.27 11.26 6.47
CA ILE A 109 8.70 10.00 7.09
C ILE A 109 10.02 10.22 7.83
N ILE A 110 11.04 10.76 7.15
CA ILE A 110 12.38 10.98 7.72
C ILE A 110 12.32 11.86 8.99
N PRO A 111 11.70 13.05 8.99
CA PRO A 111 11.71 13.93 10.16
C PRO A 111 11.06 13.26 11.39
N ARG A 112 9.97 12.52 11.20
CA ARG A 112 9.27 11.83 12.29
C ARG A 112 10.08 10.66 12.83
N CYS A 113 10.73 9.90 11.94
CA CYS A 113 11.57 8.77 12.31
C CYS A 113 12.79 9.22 13.12
N LEU A 114 13.42 10.34 12.73
CA LEU A 114 14.54 10.92 13.49
C LEU A 114 14.11 11.36 14.90
N VAL A 115 12.94 12.02 15.04
CA VAL A 115 12.41 12.38 16.36
C VAL A 115 12.16 11.13 17.22
N ILE A 116 11.57 10.07 16.66
CA ILE A 116 11.35 8.80 17.37
C ILE A 116 12.68 8.18 17.81
N GLN A 117 13.70 8.20 16.95
CA GLN A 117 15.04 7.72 17.30
C GLN A 117 15.67 8.51 18.45
N SER A 118 15.57 9.85 18.42
CA SER A 118 16.05 10.70 19.51
C SER A 118 15.34 10.38 20.82
N LEU A 119 14.01 10.26 20.81
CA LEU A 119 13.23 9.92 22.00
C LEU A 119 13.57 8.54 22.56
N LEU A 120 13.77 7.54 21.71
CA LEU A 120 14.21 6.20 22.12
C LEU A 120 15.62 6.21 22.73
N ALA A 121 16.53 7.01 22.17
CA ALA A 121 17.89 7.16 22.69
C ALA A 121 17.90 7.84 24.08
N GLU A 122 16.95 8.74 24.33
CA GLU A 122 16.75 9.41 25.61
C GLU A 122 15.91 8.59 26.61
N GLY A 123 15.35 7.44 26.19
CA GLY A 123 14.51 6.58 27.03
C GLY A 123 13.12 7.17 27.35
N LEU A 124 12.62 8.04 26.47
CA LEU A 124 11.30 8.70 26.60
C LEU A 124 10.16 7.93 25.91
N LEU A 125 10.47 6.77 25.33
CA LEU A 125 9.56 5.84 24.63
C LEU A 125 9.90 4.41 25.01
#